data_AF-A0A3B9NDK9-F1
#
_entry.id   AF-A0A3B9NDK9-F1
#
_cell.length_a   1.000
_cell.length_b   1.000
_cell.length_c   1.000
_cell.angle_alpha   90.00
_cell.angle_beta   90.00
_cell.angle_gamma   90.00
#
_symmetry.space_group_name_H-M   'P 1'
#
loop_
_entity.id
_entity.type
_entity.pdbx_description
1 polymer ?
#
loop_
_entity_poly.entity_id
_entity_poly.type
_entity_poly.pdbx_seq_one_letter_code
_entity_poly.pdbx_strand_id
1 'polypeptide(L)' 'KPGRIFKKNSKLYLWVTNDGNRIPVKANVDLLIGSVTLELLEASGLKYKLGQKASYSK' A
#
# COMPACT_ATOMS: atom_id res chain seq x y z
N LYS A 1 -17.89 -17.00 -15.85
CA LYS A 1 -17.81 -16.02 -14.73
C LYS A 1 -16.36 -15.98 -14.26
N PRO A 2 -15.74 -14.80 -14.07
CA PRO A 2 -14.41 -14.72 -13.48
C PRO A 2 -14.42 -15.38 -12.09
N GLY A 3 -13.51 -16.32 -11.84
CA GLY A 3 -13.38 -16.97 -10.54
C GLY A 3 -12.81 -16.00 -9.50
N ARG A 4 -13.25 -16.10 -8.25
CA ARG A 4 -12.63 -15.35 -7.15
C ARG A 4 -11.20 -15.85 -6.95
N ILE A 5 -10.20 -15.02 -7.23
CA ILE A 5 -8.76 -15.39 -7.10
C ILE A 5 -8.22 -15.21 -5.67
N PHE A 6 -8.95 -14.48 -4.83
CA PHE A 6 -8.62 -14.23 -3.42
C PHE A 6 -9.22 -15.31 -2.52
N LYS A 7 -8.43 -15.82 -1.57
CA LYS A 7 -8.96 -16.72 -0.53
C LYS A 7 -10.11 -16.05 0.22
N LYS A 8 -11.07 -16.84 0.71
CA LYS A 8 -12.27 -16.30 1.41
C LYS A 8 -11.90 -15.37 2.58
N ASN A 9 -10.80 -15.71 3.27
CA ASN A 9 -10.26 -14.98 4.42
C ASN A 9 -8.88 -14.36 4.14
N SER A 10 -8.54 -14.07 2.87
CA SER A 10 -7.27 -13.41 2.54
C SER A 10 -7.20 -12.04 3.22
N LYS A 11 -6.08 -11.75 3.89
CA LYS A 11 -5.79 -10.42 4.42
C LYS A 11 -4.92 -9.66 3.41
N LEU A 12 -5.24 -8.39 3.19
CA LEU A 12 -4.37 -7.46 2.47
C LEU A 12 -3.54 -6.70 3.51
N TYR A 13 -2.22 -6.84 3.42
CA TYR A 13 -1.28 -6.03 4.18
C TYR A 13 -0.81 -4.87 3.31
N LEU A 14 -0.94 -3.65 3.80
CA LEU A 14 -0.53 -2.42 3.11
C LEU A 14 0.39 -1.62 4.02
N TRP A 15 1.60 -1.38 3.55
CA TRP A 15 2.56 -0.52 4.24
C TRP A 15 2.47 0.88 3.66
N VAL A 16 2.30 1.85 4.55
CA VAL A 16 2.10 3.25 4.19
C VAL A 16 3.17 4.07 4.90
N THR A 17 3.75 5.06 4.20
CA THR A 17 4.71 5.98 4.80
C THR A 17 4.11 6.71 5.99
N ASN A 18 4.93 6.98 7.00
CA ASN A 18 4.56 7.81 8.14
C ASN A 18 4.93 9.29 7.89
N ASP A 19 4.45 9.82 6.78
CA ASP A 19 4.62 11.22 6.40
C ASP A 19 3.28 11.82 5.97
N GLY A 20 3.27 13.11 5.63
CA GLY A 20 2.06 13.83 5.22
C GLY A 20 1.46 13.34 3.90
N ASN A 21 2.23 12.62 3.08
CA ASN A 21 1.76 12.07 1.81
C ASN A 21 1.06 10.71 1.99
N ARG A 22 1.42 9.93 3.01
CA ARG A 22 0.86 8.59 3.29
C ARG A 22 0.85 7.69 2.04
N ILE A 23 2.02 7.55 1.44
CA ILE A 23 2.23 6.81 0.20
C ILE A 23 2.26 5.31 0.51
N PRO A 24 1.50 4.46 -0.19
CA PRO A 24 1.66 3.02 -0.12
C PRO A 24 3.00 2.61 -0.74
N VAL A 25 3.85 1.97 0.06
CA VAL A 25 5.20 1.54 -0.39
C VAL A 25 5.26 0.05 -0.69
N LYS A 26 4.37 -0.73 -0.09
CA LYS A 26 4.29 -2.18 -0.28
C LYS A 26 2.87 -2.66 -0.08
N ALA A 27 2.47 -3.68 -0.84
CA ALA A 27 1.26 -4.45 -0.59
C ALA A 27 1.56 -5.94 -0.69
N ASN A 28 0.93 -6.74 0.16
CA ASN A 28 1.03 -8.20 0.12
C ASN A 28 -0.35 -8.83 0.34
N VAL A 29 -0.68 -9.81 -0.49
CA VAL A 29 -1.96 -10.53 -0.41
C VAL A 29 -1.80 -11.99 -0.79
N ASP A 30 -2.48 -12.85 -0.03
CA ASP A 30 -2.57 -14.27 -0.32
C ASP A 30 -3.64 -14.57 -1.37
N LEU A 31 -3.24 -15.27 -2.42
CA LEU A 31 -4.15 -15.79 -3.44
C LEU A 31 -4.51 -17.25 -3.13
N LEU A 32 -5.43 -17.79 -3.93
CA LEU A 32 -5.74 -19.23 -3.89
C LEU A 32 -4.48 -20.08 -4.07
N ILE A 33 -3.62 -19.70 -5.01
CA ILE A 33 -2.31 -20.33 -5.25
C ILE A 33 -1.25 -19.22 -5.21
N GLY A 34 -0.30 -19.34 -4.28
CA GLY A 34 0.77 -18.37 -4.08
C GLY A 34 0.32 -17.07 -3.38
N SER A 35 1.13 -16.03 -3.57
CA SER A 35 0.89 -14.68 -3.06
C SER A 35 1.35 -13.66 -4.10
N VAL A 36 0.83 -12.44 -4.00
CA VAL A 36 1.30 -11.30 -4.78
C VAL A 36 1.92 -10.30 -3.83
N THR A 37 3.13 -9.85 -4.18
CA THR A 37 3.82 -8.75 -3.50
C THR A 37 4.03 -7.62 -4.49
N LEU A 38 3.64 -6.42 -4.10
CA LEU A 38 3.81 -5.19 -4.87
C LEU A 38 4.74 -4.27 -4.10
N GLU A 39 5.70 -3.67 -4.77
CA GLU A 39 6.64 -2.70 -4.20
C GLU A 39 6.60 -1.41 -5.03
N LEU A 40 6.67 -0.27 -4.35
CA LEU A 40 6.67 1.04 -4.99
C LEU A 40 8.00 1.26 -5.73
N LEU A 41 7.91 1.55 -7.03
CA LEU A 41 9.10 1.84 -7.86
C LEU A 41 9.44 3.33 -7.88
N GLU A 42 8.43 4.19 -8.08
CA GLU A 42 8.61 5.63 -8.16
C GLU A 42 7.34 6.34 -7.65
N ALA A 43 7.51 7.52 -7.06
CA ALA A 43 6.43 8.43 -6.74
C ALA A 43 6.79 9.85 -7.18
N SER A 44 5.89 10.49 -7.92
CA SER A 44 6.06 11.84 -8.45
C SER A 44 4.81 12.69 -8.16
N GLY A 45 4.94 14.02 -8.27
CA GLY A 45 3.83 14.95 -8.00
C GLY A 45 3.40 15.00 -6.52
N LEU A 46 4.32 14.78 -5.58
CA LEU A 46 4.02 14.73 -4.15
C LEU A 46 3.52 16.08 -3.63
N LYS A 47 2.47 16.05 -2.80
CA LYS A 47 1.91 17.25 -2.16
C LYS A 47 2.87 17.88 -1.16
N TYR A 48 3.60 17.04 -0.42
CA TYR A 48 4.61 17.44 0.56
C TYR A 48 5.96 16.86 0.17
N LYS A 49 7.05 17.46 0.63
CA LYS A 49 8.38 16.85 0.47
C LYS A 49 8.37 15.44 1.07
N LEU A 50 9.02 14.49 0.41
CA LEU A 50 9.05 13.11 0.87
C LEU A 50 9.60 13.05 2.31
N GLY A 51 8.88 12.36 3.21
CA GLY A 51 9.24 12.27 4.63
C GLY A 51 8.78 13.44 5.50
N GLN A 52 8.20 14.50 4.93
CA GLN A 52 7.66 15.62 5.71
C GLN A 52 6.43 15.15 6.50
N LYS A 53 6.49 15.17 7.82
CA LYS A 53 5.36 14.81 8.68
C LYS A 53 4.20 15.80 8.51
N ALA A 54 2.97 15.28 8.58
CA ALA A 54 1.79 16.13 8.67
C ALA A 54 1.89 16.98 9.96
N SER A 55 1.91 18.30 9.79
CA SER A 55 1.78 19.21 10.92
C SER A 55 0.30 19.28 11.27
N TYR A 56 -0.10 18.56 12.31
CA TYR A 56 -1.44 18.70 12.88
C TYR A 56 -1.41 19.97 13.75
N SER A 57 -2.20 20.99 13.41
CA SER A 57 -2.50 22.02 14.41
C SER A 57 -3.35 21.35 15.47
N LYS A 58 -2.87 21.40 16.70
CA LYS A 58 -3.60 20.89 17.86
C LYS A 58 -4.87 21.69 18.09
#